data_AF-A0A963M9Q8-F1
#
_entry.id   AF-A0A963M9Q8-F1
#
_cell.length_a   1.000
_cell.length_b   1.000
_cell.length_c   1.000
_cell.angle_alpha   90.00
_cell.angle_beta   90.00
_cell.angle_gamma   90.00
#
_symmetry.space_group_name_H-M   'P 1'
#
loop_
_entity.id
_entity.type
_entity.pdbx_description
1 polymer ?
#
loop_
_entity_poly.entity_id
_entity_poly.type
_entity_poly.pdbx_seq_one_letter_code
_entity_poly.pdbx_strand_id
1 'polypeptide(L)'
;TLVGPPLAWLFGSLAAHYIAGLDWPTASVLGAILVVTGPTVILPLIRQARLNKESASLLKWEGIVNDPIGVLIAVLTFQYLTIGGGWQSTVTGVGAAIAAAAVFGGLGGWGIGWLYRRGAAPEHLKSPILMVLVLVVYWASNQVQHEAGLLSVTVMGLVIGNMKL
;
A
#
# COMPACT_ATOMS: atom_id res chain seq x y z
N THR A 1 -16.77 -4.63 4.18
CA THR A 1 -15.31 -4.58 3.98
C THR A 1 -14.67 -3.45 4.78
N LEU A 2 -15.10 -2.18 4.67
CA LEU A 2 -14.53 -1.04 5.43
C LEU A 2 -14.49 -1.17 6.97
N VAL A 3 -15.42 -1.92 7.57
CA VAL A 3 -15.50 -2.13 9.04
C VAL A 3 -14.62 -3.32 9.51
N GLY A 4 -14.22 -4.19 8.59
CA GLY A 4 -13.43 -5.38 8.89
C GLY A 4 -12.03 -5.04 9.43
N PRO A 5 -11.24 -4.19 8.75
CA PRO A 5 -9.90 -3.83 9.19
C PRO A 5 -9.86 -3.18 10.59
N PRO A 6 -10.73 -2.20 10.92
CA PRO A 6 -10.76 -1.64 12.28
C PRO A 6 -11.15 -2.65 13.37
N LEU A 7 -12.09 -3.56 13.07
CA LEU A 7 -12.49 -4.59 14.03
C LEU A 7 -11.39 -5.64 14.22
N ALA A 8 -10.78 -6.11 13.13
CA ALA A 8 -9.64 -7.03 13.19
C ALA A 8 -8.47 -6.41 13.94
N TRP A 9 -8.24 -5.11 13.78
CA TRP A 9 -7.22 -4.36 14.50
C TRP A 9 -7.50 -4.35 16.00
N LEU A 10 -8.72 -4.00 16.37
CA LEU A 10 -9.15 -3.93 17.76
C LEU A 10 -9.05 -5.30 18.43
N PHE A 11 -9.64 -6.34 17.84
CA PHE A 11 -9.60 -7.69 18.41
C PHE A 11 -8.19 -8.28 18.43
N GLY A 12 -7.37 -8.04 17.40
CA GLY A 12 -5.98 -8.47 17.35
C GLY A 12 -5.13 -7.81 18.42
N SER A 13 -5.30 -6.50 18.63
CA SER A 13 -4.60 -5.74 19.67
C SER A 13 -5.04 -6.17 21.08
N LEU A 14 -6.35 -6.40 21.28
CA LEU A 14 -6.87 -6.91 22.55
C LEU A 14 -6.35 -8.32 22.86
N ALA A 15 -6.34 -9.21 21.87
CA ALA A 15 -5.77 -10.55 22.03
C ALA A 15 -4.27 -10.48 22.37
N ALA A 16 -3.51 -9.61 21.70
CA ALA A 16 -2.09 -9.41 21.98
C ALA A 16 -1.82 -8.90 23.40
N HIS A 17 -2.68 -7.99 23.92
CA HIS A 17 -2.54 -7.48 25.27
C HIS A 17 -2.94 -8.52 26.32
N TYR A 18 -4.12 -9.12 26.19
CA TYR A 18 -4.70 -10.00 27.23
C TYR A 18 -4.17 -11.43 27.20
N ILE A 19 -3.75 -11.94 26.04
CA ILE A 19 -3.26 -13.32 25.91
C ILE A 19 -1.72 -13.36 25.96
N ALA A 20 -1.04 -12.48 25.22
CA ALA A 20 0.41 -12.47 25.15
C ALA A 20 1.09 -11.55 26.19
N GLY A 21 0.32 -10.76 26.95
CA GLY A 21 0.84 -9.88 27.99
C GLY A 21 1.67 -8.70 27.48
N LEU A 22 1.53 -8.36 26.20
CA LEU A 22 2.27 -7.25 25.58
C LEU A 22 1.73 -5.90 26.06
N ASP A 23 2.59 -4.89 26.14
CA ASP A 23 2.20 -3.52 26.43
C ASP A 23 1.29 -2.93 25.32
N TRP A 24 0.42 -1.98 25.67
CA TRP A 24 -0.55 -1.38 24.75
C TRP A 24 0.05 -0.88 23.42
N PRO A 25 1.22 -0.21 23.41
CA PRO A 25 1.89 0.18 22.18
C PRO A 25 2.21 -1.00 21.27
N THR A 26 2.91 -2.00 21.80
CA THR A 26 3.35 -3.18 21.04
C THR A 26 2.16 -4.01 20.57
N ALA A 27 1.13 -4.18 21.42
CA ALA A 27 -0.10 -4.87 21.08
C ALA A 27 -0.87 -4.20 19.93
N SER A 28 -0.94 -2.86 19.95
CA SER A 28 -1.62 -2.08 18.90
C SER A 28 -0.90 -2.16 17.55
N VAL A 29 0.43 -2.15 17.57
CA VAL A 29 1.25 -2.31 16.35
C VAL A 29 1.12 -3.73 15.81
N LEU A 30 1.16 -4.75 16.67
CA LEU A 30 0.95 -6.14 16.26
C LEU A 30 -0.42 -6.33 15.62
N GLY A 31 -1.48 -5.77 16.24
CA GLY A 31 -2.81 -5.77 15.65
C GLY A 31 -2.83 -5.10 14.28
N ALA A 32 -2.10 -3.99 14.10
CA ALA A 32 -2.07 -3.26 12.82
C ALA A 32 -1.42 -4.09 11.71
N ILE A 33 -0.34 -4.80 12.03
CA ILE A 33 0.35 -5.70 11.09
C ILE A 33 -0.57 -6.87 10.69
N LEU A 34 -1.29 -7.46 11.64
CA LEU A 34 -2.14 -8.64 11.41
C LEU A 34 -3.40 -8.34 10.59
N VAL A 35 -3.84 -7.09 10.55
CA VAL A 35 -5.02 -6.66 9.77
C VAL A 35 -4.76 -6.69 8.27
N VAL A 36 -3.51 -6.48 7.87
CA VAL A 36 -3.15 -6.32 6.47
C VAL A 36 -3.08 -7.69 5.82
N THR A 37 -3.99 -7.96 4.89
CA THR A 37 -3.95 -9.15 4.07
C THR A 37 -3.32 -8.83 2.71
N GLY A 38 -2.12 -9.36 2.47
CA GLY A 38 -1.38 -9.10 1.24
C GLY A 38 -2.04 -9.76 0.02
N PRO A 39 -2.03 -9.10 -1.16
CA PRO A 39 -2.55 -9.68 -2.39
C PRO A 39 -1.75 -10.92 -2.83
N THR A 40 -0.53 -11.07 -2.33
CA THR A 40 0.36 -12.22 -2.55
C THR A 40 -0.23 -13.54 -2.06
N VAL A 41 -1.02 -13.52 -0.99
CA VAL A 41 -1.67 -14.73 -0.43
C VAL A 41 -3.09 -14.89 -0.96
N ILE A 42 -3.82 -13.78 -1.13
CA ILE A 42 -5.22 -13.81 -1.58
C ILE A 42 -5.36 -14.20 -3.06
N LEU A 43 -4.49 -13.71 -3.97
CA LEU A 43 -4.61 -14.01 -5.41
C LEU A 43 -4.54 -15.52 -5.73
N PRO A 44 -3.56 -16.27 -5.20
CA PRO A 44 -3.49 -17.72 -5.41
C PRO A 44 -4.72 -18.45 -4.86
N LEU A 45 -5.22 -18.04 -3.69
CA LEU A 45 -6.42 -18.64 -3.07
C LEU A 45 -7.66 -18.41 -3.93
N ILE A 46 -7.87 -17.20 -4.46
CA ILE A 46 -8.99 -16.90 -5.36
C ILE A 46 -8.91 -17.77 -6.63
N ARG A 47 -7.70 -18.00 -7.18
CA ARG A 47 -7.51 -18.87 -8.35
C ARG A 47 -7.92 -20.32 -8.07
N GLN A 48 -7.77 -20.80 -6.84
CA GLN A 48 -8.16 -22.15 -6.44
C GLN A 48 -9.63 -22.24 -6.00
N ALA A 49 -10.18 -21.18 -5.38
CA ALA A 49 -11.50 -21.15 -4.75
C ALA A 49 -12.70 -21.10 -5.73
N ARG A 50 -12.46 -21.09 -7.05
CA ARG A 50 -13.50 -21.08 -8.11
C ARG A 50 -14.64 -20.07 -7.87
N LEU A 51 -14.31 -18.88 -7.39
CA LEU A 51 -15.30 -17.81 -7.13
C LEU A 51 -15.88 -17.22 -8.42
N ASN A 52 -17.08 -16.64 -8.33
CA ASN A 52 -17.68 -15.85 -9.41
C ASN A 52 -16.80 -14.62 -9.75
N LYS A 53 -16.82 -14.20 -11.02
CA LYS A 53 -15.96 -13.13 -11.55
C LYS A 53 -16.06 -11.82 -10.76
N GLU A 54 -17.26 -11.48 -10.27
CA GLU A 54 -17.51 -10.27 -9.49
C GLU A 54 -16.83 -10.32 -8.11
N SER A 55 -17.07 -11.36 -7.31
CA SER A 55 -16.44 -11.50 -5.99
C SER A 55 -14.92 -11.66 -6.09
N ALA A 56 -14.45 -12.40 -7.10
CA ALA A 56 -13.02 -12.52 -7.36
C ALA A 56 -12.36 -11.18 -7.71
N SER A 57 -13.07 -10.28 -8.40
CA SER A 57 -12.54 -8.95 -8.74
C SER A 57 -12.57 -8.01 -7.52
N LEU A 58 -13.65 -8.05 -6.73
CA LEU A 58 -13.76 -7.29 -5.48
C LEU A 58 -12.67 -7.66 -4.49
N LEU A 59 -12.45 -8.97 -4.23
CA LEU A 59 -11.42 -9.42 -3.29
C LEU A 59 -9.99 -9.10 -3.76
N LYS A 60 -9.73 -9.16 -5.08
CA LYS A 60 -8.44 -8.72 -5.64
C LYS A 60 -8.23 -7.22 -5.43
N TRP A 61 -9.26 -6.42 -5.68
CA TRP A 61 -9.19 -4.97 -5.51
C TRP A 61 -9.00 -4.61 -4.03
N GLU A 62 -9.72 -5.27 -3.13
CA GLU A 62 -9.57 -5.11 -1.69
C GLU A 62 -8.16 -5.45 -1.23
N GLY A 63 -7.59 -6.59 -1.64
CA GLY A 63 -6.22 -6.97 -1.28
C GLY A 63 -5.16 -5.99 -1.80
N ILE A 64 -5.28 -5.51 -3.04
CA ILE A 64 -4.29 -4.60 -3.64
C ILE A 64 -4.33 -3.21 -2.99
N VAL A 65 -5.53 -2.70 -2.68
CA VAL A 65 -5.68 -1.34 -2.12
C VAL A 65 -5.44 -1.33 -0.61
N ASN A 66 -5.87 -2.36 0.10
CA ASN A 66 -5.74 -2.42 1.56
C ASN A 66 -4.29 -2.65 2.02
N ASP A 67 -3.44 -3.27 1.18
CA ASP A 67 -2.03 -3.54 1.47
C ASP A 67 -1.23 -2.28 1.83
N PRO A 68 -1.09 -1.26 0.94
CA PRO A 68 -0.39 -0.03 1.28
C PRO A 68 -1.08 0.81 2.36
N ILE A 69 -2.42 0.77 2.44
CA ILE A 69 -3.17 1.51 3.47
C ILE A 69 -2.86 0.94 4.85
N GLY A 70 -2.84 -0.39 4.97
CA GLY A 70 -2.53 -1.07 6.21
C GLY A 70 -1.11 -0.79 6.71
N VAL A 71 -0.13 -0.83 5.80
CA VAL A 71 1.27 -0.48 6.12
C VAL A 71 1.38 0.96 6.61
N LEU A 72 0.73 1.92 5.92
CA LEU A 72 0.72 3.31 6.35
C LEU A 72 0.13 3.47 7.75
N ILE A 73 -1.02 2.86 8.03
CA ILE A 73 -1.66 2.92 9.35
C ILE A 73 -0.75 2.30 10.42
N ALA A 74 -0.11 1.17 10.15
CA ALA A 74 0.79 0.50 11.08
C ALA A 74 2.00 1.38 11.44
N VAL A 75 2.67 1.94 10.42
CA VAL A 75 3.85 2.79 10.58
C VAL A 75 3.50 4.08 11.32
N LEU A 76 2.36 4.68 11.00
CA LEU A 76 1.88 5.90 11.67
C LEU A 76 1.46 5.64 13.12
N THR A 77 0.84 4.50 13.39
CA THR A 77 0.49 4.06 14.76
C THR A 77 1.76 3.83 15.57
N PHE A 78 2.78 3.20 14.98
CA PHE A 78 4.11 3.05 15.59
C PHE A 78 4.76 4.41 15.85
N GLN A 79 4.74 5.33 14.89
CA GLN A 79 5.33 6.67 15.05
C GLN A 79 4.62 7.49 16.13
N TYR A 80 3.30 7.38 16.24
CA TYR A 80 2.50 8.03 17.28
C TYR A 80 2.79 7.44 18.67
N LEU A 81 2.76 6.11 18.81
CA LEU A 81 2.85 5.44 20.10
C LEU A 81 4.28 5.33 20.63
N THR A 82 5.29 5.23 19.77
CA THR A 82 6.67 4.91 20.16
C THR A 82 7.59 6.13 20.14
N ILE A 83 7.40 7.05 19.19
CA ILE A 83 8.27 8.23 19.04
C ILE A 83 7.69 9.46 19.78
N GLY A 84 6.44 9.38 20.25
CA GLY A 84 5.77 10.48 20.97
C GLY A 84 5.39 11.65 20.05
N GLY A 85 5.30 11.40 18.75
CA GLY A 85 4.83 12.39 17.79
C GLY A 85 3.38 12.75 18.07
N GLY A 86 3.10 14.00 18.47
CA GLY A 86 1.73 14.47 18.72
C GLY A 86 0.85 14.31 17.47
N TRP A 87 -0.47 14.29 17.65
CA TRP A 87 -1.50 14.13 16.61
C TRP A 87 -1.20 14.91 15.32
N GLN A 88 -0.67 16.13 15.47
CA GLN A 88 -0.32 17.00 14.35
C GLN A 88 0.76 16.40 13.44
N SER A 89 1.81 15.79 14.01
CA SER A 89 2.89 15.16 13.24
C SER A 89 2.40 13.94 12.45
N THR A 90 1.51 13.14 13.03
CA THR A 90 0.90 11.98 12.37
C THR A 90 0.05 12.41 11.19
N VAL A 91 -0.83 13.42 11.37
CA VAL A 91 -1.68 13.93 10.29
C VAL A 91 -0.85 14.54 9.16
N THR A 92 0.21 15.29 9.49
CA THR A 92 1.12 15.83 8.47
C THR A 92 1.89 14.72 7.75
N GLY A 93 2.28 13.65 8.44
CA GLY A 93 2.95 12.50 7.86
C GLY A 93 2.05 11.75 6.87
N VAL A 94 0.80 11.49 7.25
CA VAL A 94 -0.23 10.91 6.36
C VAL A 94 -0.42 11.79 5.13
N GLY A 95 -0.64 13.09 5.34
CA GLY A 95 -0.89 14.03 4.25
C GLY A 95 0.29 14.10 3.28
N ALA A 96 1.51 14.15 3.81
CA ALA A 96 2.72 14.13 3.00
C ALA A 96 2.92 12.81 2.23
N ALA A 97 2.62 11.66 2.85
CA ALA A 97 2.71 10.36 2.18
C ALA A 97 1.69 10.23 1.03
N ILE A 98 0.45 10.65 1.25
CA ILE A 98 -0.60 10.67 0.21
C ILE A 98 -0.24 11.65 -0.91
N ALA A 99 0.24 12.85 -0.57
CA ALA A 99 0.65 13.83 -1.56
C ALA A 99 1.85 13.33 -2.38
N ALA A 100 2.85 12.73 -1.74
CA ALA A 100 3.99 12.13 -2.42
C ALA A 100 3.54 11.01 -3.37
N ALA A 101 2.62 10.13 -2.93
CA ALA A 101 2.09 9.08 -3.79
C ALA A 101 1.28 9.59 -4.99
N ALA A 102 0.47 10.62 -4.80
CA ALA A 102 -0.27 11.23 -5.90
C ALA A 102 0.69 11.87 -6.92
N VAL A 103 1.70 12.61 -6.45
CA VAL A 103 2.66 13.31 -7.31
C VAL A 103 3.61 12.33 -8.00
N PHE A 104 4.38 11.54 -7.24
CA PHE A 104 5.37 10.64 -7.83
C PHE A 104 4.73 9.45 -8.54
N GLY A 105 3.68 8.86 -7.98
CA GLY A 105 2.94 7.78 -8.63
C GLY A 105 2.22 8.25 -9.89
N GLY A 106 1.57 9.41 -9.83
CA GLY A 106 0.91 10.01 -10.99
C GLY A 106 1.89 10.40 -12.10
N LEU A 107 2.97 11.11 -11.77
CA LEU A 107 4.00 11.51 -12.73
C LEU A 107 4.76 10.31 -13.31
N GLY A 108 5.11 9.33 -12.48
CA GLY A 108 5.74 8.09 -12.94
C GLY A 108 4.85 7.30 -13.90
N GLY A 109 3.56 7.20 -13.57
CA GLY A 109 2.59 6.46 -14.37
C GLY A 109 2.26 7.16 -15.69
N TRP A 110 2.12 8.48 -15.65
CA TRP A 110 1.95 9.29 -16.85
C TRP A 110 3.21 9.28 -17.73
N GLY A 111 4.40 9.39 -17.12
CA GLY A 111 5.68 9.38 -17.83
C GLY A 111 5.91 8.09 -18.60
N ILE A 112 5.65 6.93 -17.99
CA ILE A 112 5.78 5.66 -18.69
C ILE A 112 4.70 5.46 -19.75
N GLY A 113 3.47 5.89 -19.47
CA GLY A 113 2.39 5.84 -20.45
C GLY A 113 2.68 6.71 -21.68
N TRP A 114 3.28 7.87 -21.48
CA TRP A 114 3.76 8.73 -22.55
C TRP A 114 4.91 8.10 -23.34
N LEU A 115 5.88 7.49 -22.65
CA LEU A 115 7.04 6.83 -23.28
C LEU A 115 6.60 5.66 -24.17
N TYR A 116 5.63 4.88 -23.72
CA TYR A 116 5.09 3.74 -24.46
C TYR A 116 4.23 4.17 -25.65
N ARG A 117 3.39 5.20 -25.49
CA ARG A 117 2.57 5.74 -26.60
C ARG A 117 3.40 6.33 -27.72
N ARG A 118 4.56 6.92 -27.42
CA ARG A 118 5.46 7.48 -28.42
C ARG A 118 6.33 6.45 -29.12
N GLY A 119 6.25 5.16 -28.75
CA GLY A 119 7.10 4.11 -29.33
C GLY A 119 8.59 4.29 -29.03
N ALA A 120 8.94 5.13 -28.05
CA ALA A 120 10.33 5.45 -27.72
C ALA A 120 11.05 4.30 -26.98
N ALA A 121 10.28 3.35 -26.42
CA ALA A 121 10.80 2.15 -25.77
C ALA A 121 10.66 0.93 -26.69
N PRO A 122 11.78 0.26 -27.05
CA PRO A 122 11.75 -1.01 -27.76
C PRO A 122 10.93 -2.07 -26.99
N GLU A 123 10.17 -2.91 -27.70
CA GLU A 123 9.27 -3.91 -27.11
C GLU A 123 9.93 -4.77 -26.02
N HIS A 124 11.18 -5.18 -26.26
CA HIS A 124 11.97 -6.04 -25.37
C HIS A 124 12.47 -5.31 -24.10
N LEU A 125 12.53 -3.97 -24.10
CA LEU A 125 12.97 -3.16 -22.96
C LEU A 125 11.81 -2.63 -22.11
N LYS A 126 10.55 -2.78 -22.53
CA LYS A 126 9.39 -2.30 -21.77
C LYS A 126 9.36 -2.86 -20.34
N SER A 127 9.54 -4.17 -20.17
CA SER A 127 9.54 -4.78 -18.83
C SER A 127 10.71 -4.29 -17.93
N PRO A 128 11.98 -4.30 -18.39
CA PRO A 128 13.10 -3.71 -17.65
C PRO A 128 12.91 -2.23 -17.30
N ILE A 129 12.48 -1.40 -18.25
CA ILE A 129 12.27 0.04 -18.04
C ILE A 129 11.20 0.29 -16.97
N LEU A 130 10.10 -0.49 -17.01
CA LEU A 130 9.06 -0.40 -16.00
C LEU A 130 9.61 -0.72 -14.61
N MET A 131 10.40 -1.79 -14.47
CA MET A 131 11.01 -2.14 -13.18
C MET A 131 11.94 -1.03 -12.66
N VAL A 132 12.81 -0.49 -13.51
CA VAL A 132 13.70 0.61 -13.12
C VAL A 132 12.89 1.83 -12.69
N LEU A 133 11.84 2.19 -13.44
CA LEU A 133 11.02 3.35 -13.09
C LEU A 133 10.25 3.15 -11.78
N VAL A 134 9.69 1.95 -11.54
CA VAL A 134 9.06 1.59 -10.26
C VAL A 134 10.04 1.84 -9.11
N LEU A 135 11.29 1.39 -9.23
CA LEU A 135 12.31 1.58 -8.19
C LEU A 135 12.68 3.04 -7.99
N VAL A 136 12.78 3.82 -9.07
CA VAL A 136 13.06 5.27 -9.01
C VAL A 136 11.92 6.01 -8.31
N VAL A 137 10.66 5.71 -8.66
CA VAL A 137 9.47 6.30 -8.03
C VAL A 137 9.37 5.92 -6.56
N TYR A 138 9.62 4.65 -6.24
CA TYR A 138 9.68 4.16 -4.86
C TYR A 138 10.72 4.94 -4.05
N TRP A 139 11.96 4.99 -4.54
CA TRP A 139 13.06 5.67 -3.86
C TRP A 139 12.78 7.17 -3.70
N ALA A 140 12.38 7.86 -4.76
CA ALA A 140 12.12 9.30 -4.71
C ALA A 140 11.01 9.67 -3.74
N SER A 141 9.93 8.87 -3.69
CA SER A 141 8.85 9.11 -2.75
C SER A 141 9.24 8.79 -1.30
N ASN A 142 10.05 7.74 -1.11
CA ASN A 142 10.54 7.35 0.22
C ASN A 142 11.47 8.42 0.86
N GLN A 143 12.07 9.30 0.04
CA GLN A 143 12.85 10.45 0.54
C GLN A 143 11.96 11.56 1.13
N VAL A 144 10.69 11.66 0.72
CA VAL A 144 9.75 12.65 1.26
C VAL A 144 9.14 12.16 2.56
N GLN A 145 8.63 10.95 2.55
CA GLN A 145 8.13 10.27 3.74
C GLN A 145 8.50 8.80 3.66
N HIS A 146 9.02 8.28 4.77
CA HIS A 146 9.27 6.86 4.88
C HIS A 146 7.95 6.11 4.68
N GLU A 147 7.98 5.04 3.88
CA GLU A 147 6.82 4.19 3.51
C GLU A 147 5.86 4.80 2.46
N ALA A 148 6.05 6.05 2.05
CA ALA A 148 5.28 6.62 0.93
C ALA A 148 5.60 5.95 -0.41
N GLY A 149 6.77 5.31 -0.52
CA GLY A 149 7.20 4.58 -1.71
C GLY A 149 6.22 3.49 -2.15
N LEU A 150 5.74 2.67 -1.22
CA LEU A 150 4.83 1.56 -1.53
C LEU A 150 3.50 2.10 -2.10
N LEU A 151 2.92 3.11 -1.44
CA LEU A 151 1.70 3.79 -1.90
C LEU A 151 1.89 4.40 -3.30
N SER A 152 3.04 5.03 -3.54
CA SER A 152 3.36 5.69 -4.82
C SER A 152 3.42 4.72 -5.99
N VAL A 153 4.05 3.56 -5.78
CA VAL A 153 4.13 2.51 -6.80
C VAL A 153 2.74 1.92 -7.10
N THR A 154 1.91 1.74 -6.08
CA THR A 154 0.53 1.28 -6.27
C THR A 154 -0.30 2.28 -7.07
N VAL A 155 -0.19 3.58 -6.76
CA VAL A 155 -0.83 4.65 -7.55
C VAL A 155 -0.31 4.65 -8.98
N MET A 156 1.01 4.49 -9.17
CA MET A 156 1.61 4.39 -10.49
C MET A 156 1.01 3.24 -11.30
N GLY A 157 0.89 2.05 -10.71
CA GLY A 157 0.28 0.89 -11.35
C GLY A 157 -1.18 1.12 -11.72
N LEU A 158 -1.96 1.79 -10.85
CA LEU A 158 -3.34 2.16 -11.14
C LEU A 158 -3.44 3.15 -12.32
N VAL A 159 -2.56 4.14 -12.38
CA VAL A 159 -2.50 5.11 -13.48
C VAL A 159 -2.19 4.40 -14.80
N ILE A 160 -1.13 3.57 -14.82
CA ILE A 160 -0.72 2.81 -16.01
C ILE A 160 -1.84 1.87 -16.47
N GLY A 161 -2.45 1.14 -15.54
CA GLY A 161 -3.53 0.19 -15.85
C GLY A 161 -4.79 0.86 -16.38
N ASN A 162 -5.06 2.12 -15.99
CA ASN A 162 -6.20 2.89 -16.49
C ASN A 162 -5.88 3.63 -17.80
N MET A 163 -4.61 3.95 -18.06
CA MET A 163 -4.15 4.40 -19.36
C MET A 163 -4.19 3.20 -20.31
N LYS A 164 -5.24 3.09 -21.12
CA LYS A 164 -5.31 2.10 -22.21
C LYS A 164 -4.13 2.38 -23.18
N LEU A 165 -2.98 1.75 -22.94
CA LEU A 165 -1.73 1.88 -23.70
C LEU A 165 -1.71 0.89 -24.86
#